data_AF-A0A962IHA6-F1
#
_entry.id   AF-A0A962IHA6-F1
#
_cell.length_a   1.000
_cell.length_b   1.000
_cell.length_c   1.000
_cell.angle_alpha   90.00
_cell.angle_beta   90.00
_cell.angle_gamma   90.00
#
_symmetry.space_group_name_H-M   'P 1'
#
loop_
_entity.id
_entity.type
_entity.pdbx_description
1 polymer ?
#
loop_
_entity_poly.entity_id
_entity_poly.type
_entity_poly.pdbx_seq_one_letter_code
_entity_poly.pdbx_strand_id
1 'polypeptide(L)'
;THIKCQDETKVPMVLKEVSSVDDIFRLIDNPDDPYGIDSTIAQMKKQAEAVKELGARYLTYEGGQHLIVPTEYWADKEVPVNIKNSLLDLIRATNRDPRMGTRYTRFLNGWKDSGGELFTLYTLPQTWHKFGTFGIKEHLGQPRLNAPKYDAAMKFQEAQGKCWWENC
;
A
#
# COMPACT_ATOMS: atom_id res chain seq x y z
N THR A 1 -5.63 -8.54 -17.07
CA THR A 1 -5.80 -9.03 -15.68
C THR A 1 -4.79 -10.13 -15.42
N HIS A 2 -4.08 -10.10 -14.28
CA HIS A 2 -3.13 -11.15 -13.91
C HIS A 2 -3.88 -12.49 -13.78
N ILE A 3 -3.32 -13.59 -14.30
CA ILE A 3 -3.99 -14.92 -14.32
C ILE A 3 -4.44 -15.42 -12.93
N LYS A 4 -3.77 -14.96 -11.86
CA LYS A 4 -4.10 -15.32 -10.47
C LYS A 4 -5.36 -14.60 -9.96
N CYS A 5 -5.68 -13.43 -10.50
CA CYS A 5 -6.93 -12.72 -10.19
C CYS A 5 -8.14 -13.29 -10.95
N GLN A 6 -7.95 -14.31 -11.80
CA GLN A 6 -9.04 -14.96 -12.53
C GLN A 6 -9.61 -16.18 -11.79
N ASP A 7 -8.93 -16.63 -10.73
CA ASP A 7 -9.45 -17.69 -9.87
C ASP A 7 -10.44 -17.09 -8.87
N GLU A 8 -11.72 -17.02 -9.26
CA GLU A 8 -12.81 -16.45 -8.46
C GLU A 8 -13.03 -17.20 -7.13
N THR A 9 -12.50 -18.41 -6.97
CA THR A 9 -12.57 -19.13 -5.68
C THR A 9 -11.63 -18.53 -4.64
N LYS A 10 -10.53 -17.92 -5.10
CA LYS A 10 -9.47 -17.33 -4.29
C LYS A 10 -9.54 -15.82 -4.23
N VAL A 11 -9.88 -15.19 -5.34
CA VAL A 11 -10.06 -13.74 -5.48
C VAL A 11 -11.51 -13.49 -5.90
N PRO A 12 -12.48 -13.59 -4.98
CA PRO A 12 -13.91 -13.54 -5.30
C PRO A 12 -14.43 -12.13 -5.64
N MET A 13 -13.56 -11.13 -5.54
CA MET A 13 -13.87 -9.73 -5.82
C MET A 13 -12.62 -9.05 -6.35
N VAL A 14 -12.79 -8.13 -7.29
CA VAL A 14 -11.71 -7.25 -7.76
C VAL A 14 -12.02 -5.79 -7.49
N LEU A 15 -11.01 -4.92 -7.57
CA LEU A 15 -11.15 -3.48 -7.28
C LEU A 15 -12.26 -2.79 -8.08
N LYS A 16 -12.61 -3.32 -9.26
CA LYS A 16 -13.67 -2.76 -10.12
C LYS A 16 -15.09 -2.98 -9.57
N GLU A 17 -15.25 -3.91 -8.64
CA GLU A 17 -16.53 -4.37 -8.10
C GLU A 17 -16.79 -3.83 -6.68
N VAL A 18 -15.83 -3.11 -6.10
CA VAL A 18 -15.95 -2.59 -4.74
C VAL A 18 -17.03 -1.52 -4.65
N SER A 19 -17.79 -1.56 -3.57
CA SER A 19 -18.87 -0.62 -3.29
C SER A 19 -18.71 0.09 -1.94
N SER A 20 -17.73 -0.35 -1.14
CA SER A 20 -17.49 0.14 0.21
C SER A 20 -15.99 0.15 0.57
N VAL A 21 -15.64 0.87 1.63
CA VAL A 21 -14.29 0.83 2.22
C VAL A 21 -13.95 -0.57 2.73
N ASP A 22 -14.95 -1.29 3.23
CA ASP A 22 -14.79 -2.66 3.74
C ASP A 22 -14.42 -3.64 2.63
N ASP A 23 -14.99 -3.47 1.44
CA ASP A 23 -14.62 -4.24 0.25
C ASP A 23 -13.15 -4.03 -0.10
N ILE A 24 -12.67 -2.77 -0.08
CA ILE A 24 -11.27 -2.46 -0.35
C ILE A 24 -10.34 -3.13 0.69
N PHE A 25 -10.69 -3.09 1.98
CA PHE A 25 -9.89 -3.79 2.98
C PHE A 25 -9.93 -5.31 2.81
N ARG A 26 -11.07 -5.88 2.41
CA ARG A 26 -11.17 -7.30 2.07
C ARG A 26 -10.21 -7.69 0.94
N LEU A 27 -10.04 -6.83 -0.07
CA LEU A 27 -9.06 -7.05 -1.14
C LEU A 27 -7.62 -6.95 -0.61
N ILE A 28 -7.29 -5.89 0.14
CA ILE A 28 -5.95 -5.69 0.69
C ILE A 28 -5.53 -6.86 1.58
N ASP A 29 -6.46 -7.38 2.39
CA ASP A 29 -6.19 -8.43 3.37
C ASP A 29 -6.41 -9.85 2.82
N ASN A 30 -6.85 -10.01 1.57
CA ASN A 30 -7.02 -11.33 0.98
C ASN A 30 -5.64 -11.99 0.76
N PRO A 31 -5.33 -13.12 1.43
CA PRO A 31 -4.02 -13.77 1.33
C PRO A 31 -3.74 -14.33 -0.08
N ASP A 32 -4.78 -14.60 -0.86
CA ASP A 32 -4.66 -15.12 -2.22
C ASP A 32 -4.64 -14.01 -3.29
N ASP A 33 -4.94 -12.76 -2.95
CA ASP A 33 -4.85 -11.65 -3.90
C ASP A 33 -3.36 -11.34 -4.18
N PRO A 34 -2.89 -11.43 -5.44
CA PRO A 34 -1.49 -11.14 -5.78
C PRO A 34 -1.08 -9.68 -5.51
N TYR A 35 -2.05 -8.77 -5.35
CA TYR A 35 -1.85 -7.35 -5.00
C TYR A 35 -2.16 -7.07 -3.52
N GLY A 36 -2.57 -8.08 -2.75
CA GLY A 36 -2.79 -8.00 -1.32
C GLY A 36 -1.50 -7.83 -0.51
N ILE A 37 -1.65 -7.48 0.77
CA ILE A 37 -0.51 -7.21 1.66
C ILE A 37 0.33 -8.47 1.93
N ASP A 38 -0.28 -9.65 2.03
CA ASP A 38 0.41 -10.93 2.25
C ASP A 38 1.29 -11.27 1.06
N SER A 39 0.74 -11.18 -0.15
CA SER A 39 1.49 -11.33 -1.41
C SER A 39 2.62 -10.30 -1.50
N THR A 40 2.37 -9.05 -1.13
CA THR A 40 3.40 -8.00 -1.12
C THR A 40 4.55 -8.34 -0.18
N ILE A 41 4.27 -8.78 1.05
CA ILE A 41 5.30 -9.20 2.01
C ILE A 41 6.02 -10.46 1.53
N ALA A 42 5.32 -11.41 0.89
CA ALA A 42 5.97 -12.57 0.30
C ALA A 42 6.94 -12.19 -0.83
N GLN A 43 6.64 -11.14 -1.61
CA GLN A 43 7.57 -10.61 -2.61
C GLN A 43 8.78 -9.92 -1.97
N MET A 44 8.60 -9.20 -0.87
CA MET A 44 9.73 -8.62 -0.11
C MET A 44 10.72 -9.70 0.32
N LYS A 45 10.23 -10.83 0.84
CA LYS A 45 11.09 -11.96 1.24
C LYS A 45 11.89 -12.52 0.07
N LYS A 46 11.25 -12.73 -1.07
CA LYS A 46 11.92 -13.22 -2.29
C LYS A 46 13.00 -12.26 -2.80
N GLN A 47 12.71 -10.96 -2.77
CA GLN A 47 13.68 -9.94 -3.14
C GLN A 47 14.85 -9.88 -2.15
N ALA A 48 14.60 -10.03 -0.85
CA ALA A 48 15.65 -10.10 0.15
C ALA A 48 16.58 -11.29 -0.05
N GLU A 49 16.03 -12.47 -0.38
CA GLU A 49 16.81 -13.66 -0.73
C GLU A 49 17.72 -13.39 -1.94
N ALA A 50 17.17 -12.80 -3.02
CA ALA A 50 17.96 -12.46 -4.21
C ALA A 50 19.05 -11.41 -3.93
N VAL A 51 18.76 -10.40 -3.11
CA VAL A 51 19.74 -9.35 -2.74
C VAL A 51 20.85 -9.93 -1.86
N LYS A 52 20.52 -10.87 -0.98
CA LYS A 52 21.49 -11.58 -0.14
C LYS A 52 22.48 -12.40 -0.96
N GLU A 53 22.03 -13.07 -2.02
CA GLU A 53 22.91 -13.78 -2.96
C GLU A 53 23.93 -12.86 -3.64
N LEU A 54 23.60 -11.58 -3.78
CA LEU A 54 24.46 -10.55 -4.37
C LEU A 54 25.38 -9.86 -3.35
N GLY A 55 25.25 -10.15 -2.05
CA GLY A 55 25.99 -9.46 -0.98
C GLY A 55 25.68 -7.96 -0.91
N ALA A 56 24.51 -7.54 -1.41
CA ALA A 56 24.11 -6.14 -1.47
C ALA A 56 23.19 -5.77 -0.28
N ARG A 57 23.06 -4.47 -0.01
CA ARG A 57 22.12 -3.94 0.99
C ARG A 57 20.71 -3.92 0.42
N TYR A 58 19.72 -4.37 1.20
CA TYR A 58 18.33 -4.37 0.78
C TYR A 58 17.62 -3.10 1.26
N LEU A 59 17.46 -2.14 0.35
CA LEU A 59 16.89 -0.81 0.58
C LEU A 59 15.73 -0.58 -0.40
N THR A 60 14.78 0.27 -0.05
CA THR A 60 13.75 0.72 -1.02
C THR A 60 13.97 2.15 -1.48
N TYR A 61 13.66 2.38 -2.76
CA TYR A 61 13.32 3.68 -3.31
C TYR A 61 11.82 3.62 -3.62
N GLU A 62 11.05 4.49 -2.97
CA GLU A 62 9.58 4.61 -3.10
C GLU A 62 8.77 3.37 -2.71
N GLY A 63 8.22 3.39 -1.50
CA GLY A 63 7.30 2.37 -1.03
C GLY A 63 6.07 2.94 -0.33
N GLY A 64 5.03 2.11 -0.22
CA GLY A 64 3.74 2.49 0.34
C GLY A 64 2.58 2.02 -0.53
N GLN A 65 1.37 2.40 -0.12
CA GLN A 65 0.16 2.01 -0.83
C GLN A 65 0.10 2.62 -2.24
N HIS A 66 -0.29 1.80 -3.22
CA HIS A 66 -0.54 2.20 -4.61
C HIS A 66 -1.98 1.84 -5.03
N LEU A 67 -2.94 2.11 -4.13
CA LEU A 67 -4.37 1.94 -4.40
C LEU A 67 -4.84 3.08 -5.30
N ILE A 68 -5.06 2.74 -6.57
CA ILE A 68 -5.46 3.68 -7.63
C ILE A 68 -6.67 3.13 -8.39
N VAL A 69 -7.42 4.01 -9.05
CA VAL A 69 -8.38 3.56 -10.06
C VAL A 69 -7.61 2.79 -11.14
N PRO A 70 -8.09 1.61 -11.57
CA PRO A 70 -7.43 0.80 -12.60
C PRO A 70 -7.02 1.65 -13.80
N THR A 71 -5.76 1.56 -14.23
CA THR A 71 -5.20 2.49 -15.21
C THR A 71 -5.93 2.41 -16.55
N GLU A 72 -6.44 1.24 -16.91
CA GLU A 72 -7.27 1.00 -18.09
C GLU A 72 -8.56 1.83 -18.08
N TYR A 73 -9.13 2.15 -16.92
CA TYR A 73 -10.33 2.99 -16.84
C TYR A 73 -10.04 4.42 -17.30
N TRP A 74 -8.80 4.90 -17.24
CA TRP A 74 -8.45 6.23 -17.75
C TRP A 74 -8.35 6.26 -19.27
N ALA A 75 -7.98 5.14 -19.90
CA ALA A 75 -7.92 5.00 -21.36
C ALA A 75 -9.29 4.64 -21.97
N ASP A 76 -10.14 3.96 -21.22
CA ASP A 76 -11.46 3.52 -21.67
C ASP A 76 -12.52 4.64 -21.55
N LYS A 77 -13.04 5.04 -22.71
CA LYS A 77 -14.09 6.07 -22.83
C LYS A 77 -15.48 5.54 -22.49
N GLU A 78 -15.68 4.23 -22.54
CA GLU A 78 -16.96 3.58 -22.24
C GLU A 78 -17.18 3.45 -20.73
N VAL A 79 -16.11 3.45 -19.93
CA VAL A 79 -16.23 3.47 -18.48
C VAL A 79 -16.85 4.80 -18.03
N PRO A 80 -18.04 4.79 -17.41
CA PRO A 80 -18.72 6.02 -17.01
C PRO A 80 -17.94 6.83 -15.97
N VAL A 81 -17.99 8.16 -16.07
CA VAL A 81 -17.27 9.07 -15.16
C VAL A 81 -17.68 8.87 -13.69
N ASN A 82 -18.95 8.57 -13.43
CA ASN A 82 -19.45 8.31 -12.07
C ASN A 82 -18.83 7.05 -11.45
N ILE A 83 -18.48 6.02 -12.24
CA ILE A 83 -17.78 4.83 -11.75
C ILE A 83 -16.35 5.21 -11.31
N LYS A 84 -15.63 5.97 -12.13
CA LYS A 84 -14.27 6.44 -11.79
C LYS A 84 -14.28 7.31 -10.53
N ASN A 85 -15.25 8.22 -10.43
CA ASN A 85 -15.40 9.08 -9.25
C ASN A 85 -15.76 8.29 -7.99
N SER A 86 -16.68 7.34 -8.09
CA SER A 86 -17.06 6.48 -6.95
C SER A 86 -15.86 5.70 -6.42
N LEU A 87 -15.04 5.12 -7.32
CA LEU A 87 -13.80 4.44 -6.92
C LEU A 87 -12.80 5.41 -6.29
N LEU A 88 -12.61 6.61 -6.84
CA LEU A 88 -11.74 7.62 -6.24
C LEU A 88 -12.18 7.97 -4.81
N ASP A 89 -13.48 8.14 -4.59
CA ASP A 89 -14.02 8.49 -3.28
C ASP A 89 -13.86 7.36 -2.27
N LEU A 90 -14.08 6.11 -2.68
CA LEU A 90 -13.80 4.93 -1.85
C LEU A 90 -12.30 4.83 -1.52
N ILE A 91 -11.41 5.00 -2.49
CA ILE A 91 -9.95 4.96 -2.27
C ILE A 91 -9.49 6.04 -1.30
N ARG A 92 -10.02 7.26 -1.43
CA ARG A 92 -9.74 8.37 -0.50
C ARG A 92 -10.26 8.07 0.89
N ALA A 93 -11.49 7.53 1.00
CA ALA A 93 -12.07 7.13 2.27
C ALA A 93 -11.22 6.04 2.95
N THR A 94 -10.78 5.02 2.21
CA THR A 94 -9.90 3.96 2.71
C THR A 94 -8.57 4.52 3.21
N ASN A 95 -7.95 5.48 2.51
CA ASN A 95 -6.70 6.10 2.97
C ASN A 95 -6.85 6.91 4.28
N ARG A 96 -8.05 7.43 4.54
CA ARG A 96 -8.39 8.19 5.77
C ARG A 96 -8.89 7.29 6.90
N ASP A 97 -9.30 6.07 6.60
CA ASP A 97 -9.78 5.11 7.59
C ASP A 97 -8.62 4.66 8.52
N PRO A 98 -8.80 4.69 9.85
CA PRO A 98 -7.76 4.25 10.80
C PRO A 98 -7.24 2.83 10.54
N ARG A 99 -8.05 1.94 9.96
CA ARG A 99 -7.66 0.57 9.59
C ARG A 99 -6.50 0.54 8.59
N MET A 100 -6.31 1.58 7.77
CA MET A 100 -5.16 1.71 6.88
C MET A 100 -3.84 1.79 7.66
N GLY A 101 -3.84 2.44 8.83
CA GLY A 101 -2.66 2.50 9.69
C GLY A 101 -2.21 1.11 10.14
N THR A 102 -3.15 0.21 10.44
CA THR A 102 -2.83 -1.19 10.81
C THR A 102 -2.13 -1.92 9.66
N ARG A 103 -2.54 -1.70 8.41
CA ARG A 103 -1.92 -2.33 7.23
C ARG A 103 -0.53 -1.74 6.98
N TYR A 104 -0.34 -0.43 7.19
CA TYR A 104 0.98 0.19 7.15
C TYR A 104 1.93 -0.37 8.21
N THR A 105 1.47 -0.57 9.44
CA THR A 105 2.26 -1.22 10.50
C THR A 105 2.67 -2.64 10.09
N ARG A 106 1.71 -3.44 9.59
CA ARG A 106 1.98 -4.80 9.11
C ARG A 106 2.98 -4.82 7.95
N PHE A 107 2.84 -3.89 7.01
CA PHE A 107 3.71 -3.74 5.86
C PHE A 107 5.16 -3.38 6.25
N LEU A 108 5.34 -2.39 7.13
CA LEU A 108 6.68 -1.98 7.59
C LEU A 108 7.35 -3.03 8.48
N ASN A 109 6.58 -3.73 9.33
CA ASN A 109 7.09 -4.89 10.06
C ASN A 109 7.49 -6.00 9.09
N GLY A 110 6.66 -6.30 8.09
CA GLY A 110 6.98 -7.29 7.06
C GLY A 110 8.25 -6.97 6.28
N TRP A 111 8.51 -5.69 5.96
CA TRP A 111 9.77 -5.24 5.38
C TRP A 111 10.97 -5.55 6.28
N LYS A 112 10.90 -5.12 7.55
CA LYS A 112 11.95 -5.36 8.54
C LYS A 112 12.20 -6.86 8.72
N ASP A 113 11.15 -7.64 8.90
CA ASP A 113 11.21 -9.09 9.14
C ASP A 113 11.73 -9.86 7.91
N SER A 114 11.62 -9.28 6.71
CA SER A 114 12.21 -9.82 5.49
C SER A 114 13.72 -9.56 5.38
N GLY A 115 14.32 -8.84 6.33
CA GLY A 115 15.74 -8.43 6.28
C GLY A 115 15.98 -7.12 5.53
N GLY A 116 14.92 -6.35 5.28
CA GLY A 116 15.04 -5.02 4.72
C GLY A 116 15.63 -4.02 5.71
N GLU A 117 16.48 -3.13 5.21
CA GLU A 117 17.11 -2.05 5.99
C GLU A 117 16.29 -0.75 5.86
N LEU A 118 16.85 0.33 5.29
CA LEU A 118 16.14 1.59 5.09
C LEU A 118 14.93 1.41 4.15
N PHE A 119 13.76 1.85 4.64
CA PHE A 119 12.55 1.94 3.85
C PHE A 119 12.21 3.39 3.50
N THR A 120 12.22 3.73 2.21
CA THR A 120 11.89 5.09 1.73
C THR A 120 10.43 5.18 1.33
N LEU A 121 9.61 5.84 2.14
CA LEU A 121 8.19 6.07 1.85
C LEU A 121 7.98 7.09 0.72
N TYR A 122 7.19 6.71 -0.27
CA TYR A 122 6.64 7.65 -1.25
C TYR A 122 5.29 8.17 -0.74
N THR A 123 5.05 9.47 -0.60
CA THR A 123 5.96 10.63 -0.74
C THR A 123 5.67 11.65 0.36
N LEU A 124 6.35 12.80 0.32
CA LEU A 124 6.05 14.01 1.11
C LEU A 124 4.54 14.32 1.13
N PRO A 125 4.07 15.17 2.06
CA PRO A 125 2.69 15.60 2.07
C PRO A 125 2.25 16.14 0.70
N GLN A 126 1.26 15.48 0.10
CA GLN A 126 0.79 15.73 -1.25
C GLN A 126 -0.71 15.49 -1.28
N THR A 127 -1.47 16.45 -1.84
CA THR A 127 -2.90 16.25 -2.05
C THR A 127 -3.14 15.12 -3.03
N TRP A 128 -4.25 14.42 -2.86
CA TRP A 128 -4.70 13.43 -3.82
C TRP A 128 -5.02 14.08 -5.17
N HIS A 129 -4.98 13.27 -6.23
CA HIS A 129 -5.44 13.63 -7.56
C HIS A 129 -6.07 12.41 -8.23
N LYS A 130 -6.56 12.56 -9.47
CA LYS A 130 -7.25 11.47 -10.18
C LYS A 130 -6.40 10.22 -10.41
N PHE A 131 -5.07 10.31 -10.36
CA PHE A 131 -4.19 9.16 -10.57
C PHE A 131 -3.70 8.52 -9.27
N GLY A 132 -4.00 9.11 -8.10
CA GLY A 132 -3.63 8.48 -6.84
C GLY A 132 -3.72 9.36 -5.60
N THR A 133 -3.54 8.70 -4.45
CA THR A 133 -3.60 9.22 -3.08
C THR A 133 -2.28 8.94 -2.35
N PHE A 134 -1.16 9.22 -3.02
CA PHE A 134 0.15 8.69 -2.64
C PHE A 134 0.74 9.29 -1.38
N GLY A 135 0.64 10.62 -1.22
CA GLY A 135 1.25 11.36 -0.11
C GLY A 135 1.04 10.70 1.25
N ILE A 136 2.10 10.67 2.07
CA ILE A 136 2.04 10.13 3.44
C ILE A 136 1.05 10.92 4.31
N LYS A 137 0.85 12.19 3.94
CA LYS A 137 -0.20 13.11 4.38
C LYS A 137 -0.83 13.77 3.14
N GLU A 138 -2.07 14.23 3.26
CA GLU A 138 -2.77 14.96 2.19
C GLU A 138 -2.32 16.43 2.08
N HIS A 139 -1.81 17.01 3.17
CA HIS A 139 -1.23 18.35 3.19
C HIS A 139 -0.26 18.52 4.37
N LEU A 140 0.62 19.52 4.31
CA LEU A 140 1.66 19.78 5.32
C LEU A 140 1.08 19.90 6.74
N GLY A 141 -0.02 20.64 6.89
CA GLY A 141 -0.67 20.92 8.18
C GLY A 141 -1.58 19.81 8.71
N GLN A 142 -1.71 18.65 8.05
CA GLN A 142 -2.60 17.59 8.51
C GLN A 142 -2.14 17.08 9.90
N PRO A 143 -2.99 17.09 10.94
CA PRO A 143 -2.61 16.55 12.24
C PRO A 143 -2.24 15.07 12.13
N ARG A 144 -1.24 14.63 12.91
CA ARG A 144 -0.79 13.22 12.91
C ARG A 144 -1.94 12.24 13.15
N LEU A 145 -2.81 12.53 14.12
CA LEU A 145 -3.98 11.70 14.46
C LEU A 145 -4.98 11.55 13.30
N ASN A 146 -4.97 12.47 12.34
CA ASN A 146 -5.85 12.45 11.16
C ASN A 146 -5.14 11.90 9.91
N ALA A 147 -3.91 11.38 10.04
CA ALA A 147 -3.10 10.87 8.94
C ALA A 147 -2.67 9.42 9.23
N PRO A 148 -3.54 8.41 9.02
CA PRO A 148 -3.30 7.03 9.47
C PRO A 148 -1.99 6.41 8.96
N LYS A 149 -1.64 6.66 7.69
CA LYS A 149 -0.38 6.17 7.10
C LYS A 149 0.84 6.79 7.77
N TYR A 150 0.82 8.11 7.96
CA TYR A 150 1.89 8.85 8.63
C TYR A 150 2.02 8.45 10.09
N ASP A 151 0.91 8.36 10.82
CA ASP A 151 0.92 7.95 12.22
C ASP A 151 1.50 6.55 12.41
N ALA A 152 1.11 5.59 11.56
CA ALA A 152 1.65 4.24 11.57
C ALA A 152 3.15 4.20 11.25
N ALA A 153 3.61 4.95 10.24
CA ALA A 153 5.01 5.05 9.89
C ALA A 153 5.86 5.65 11.02
N MET A 154 5.37 6.74 11.64
CA MET A 154 6.04 7.37 12.77
C MET A 154 6.08 6.45 13.98
N LYS A 155 4.96 5.77 14.32
CA LYS A 155 4.91 4.77 15.40
C LYS A 155 5.91 3.64 15.17
N PHE A 156 6.01 3.16 13.93
CA PHE A 156 6.99 2.14 13.58
C PHE A 156 8.42 2.64 13.85
N GLN A 157 8.77 3.83 13.36
CA GLN A 157 10.08 4.44 13.57
C GLN A 157 10.40 4.68 15.06
N GLU A 158 9.44 5.22 15.81
CA GLU A 158 9.54 5.47 17.25
C GLU A 158 9.74 4.18 18.05
N ALA A 159 9.03 3.10 17.68
CA ALA A 159 9.16 1.80 18.31
C ALA A 159 10.53 1.15 18.06
N GLN A 160 11.18 1.45 16.91
CA GLN A 160 12.55 0.98 16.67
C GLN A 160 13.57 1.76 17.48
N GLY A 161 13.42 3.09 17.57
CA GLY A 161 14.29 4.01 18.32
C GLY A 161 15.72 4.17 17.78
N LYS A 162 16.22 3.18 17.03
CA LYS A 162 17.47 3.15 16.28
C LYS A 162 17.29 2.24 15.06
N CYS A 163 18.24 2.27 14.14
CA CYS A 163 18.21 1.30 13.05
C CYS A 163 18.44 -0.13 13.58
N TRP A 164 17.96 -1.11 12.83
CA TRP A 164 17.99 -2.53 13.20
C TRP A 164 18.96 -3.37 12.35
N TRP A 165 19.74 -2.73 11.49
CA TRP A 165 20.77 -3.37 10.66
C TRP A 165 22.18 -2.99 11.12
N GLU A 166 23.17 -3.74 10.66
CA GLU A 166 24.58 -3.53 11.04
C GLU A 166 25.12 -2.21 10.51
N ASN A 167 25.94 -1.52 11.30
CA ASN A 167 26.59 -0.26 10.95
C ASN A 167 25.63 0.89 10.59
N CYS A 168 24.50 0.95 11.29
CA CYS A 168 23.83 2.22 11.56
C CYS A 168 24.36 2.83 12.86
#